data_AF-A0A938D3Y0-F1
#
_entry.id   AF-A0A938D3Y0-F1
#
_cell.length_a   1.000
_cell.length_b   1.000
_cell.length_c   1.000
_cell.angle_alpha   90.00
_cell.angle_beta   90.00
_cell.angle_gamma   90.00
#
_symmetry.space_group_name_H-M   'P 1'
#
loop_
_entity.id
_entity.type
_entity.pdbx_description
1 polymer ?
#
loop_
_entity_poly.entity_id
_entity_poly.type
_entity_poly.pdbx_seq_one_letter_code
_entity_poly.pdbx_strand_id
1 'polypeptide(L)' 'MSCIQRCVLAVPEVSKEAYRKMAEEVNAIFGEFGTIEVMEAWEEDVPDGEHTDFRRAVKAEP' A
#
# COMPACT_ATOMS: atom_id res chain seq x y z
N MET A 1 -12.99 -0.63 -16.50
CA MET A 1 -12.62 -0.78 -15.07
C MET A 1 -13.85 -0.48 -14.23
N SER A 2 -14.58 -1.49 -13.74
CA SER A 2 -15.81 -1.29 -12.97
C SER A 2 -15.63 -1.47 -11.46
N CYS A 3 -14.52 -2.06 -11.00
CA CYS A 3 -14.25 -2.30 -9.57
C CYS A 3 -12.77 -2.00 -9.27
N ILE A 4 -12.51 -1.33 -8.14
CA ILE A 4 -11.17 -1.00 -7.65
C ILE A 4 -11.11 -1.40 -6.17
N GLN A 5 -10.13 -2.21 -5.81
CA GLN A 5 -9.77 -2.47 -4.42
C GLN A 5 -8.64 -1.52 -4.01
N ARG A 6 -8.77 -0.83 -2.88
CA ARG A 6 -7.73 0.06 -2.35
C ARG A 6 -7.41 -0.33 -0.92
N CYS A 7 -6.13 -0.33 -0.57
CA CYS A 7 -5.64 -0.50 0.78
C CYS A 7 -4.68 0.63 1.14
N VAL A 8 -4.55 0.89 2.43
CA VAL A 8 -3.50 1.73 3.03
C VAL A 8 -2.89 0.86 4.11
N LEU A 9 -1.56 0.77 4.13
CA LEU A 9 -0.82 -0.13 5.02
C LEU A 9 0.28 0.65 5.74
N ALA A 10 0.41 0.44 7.04
CA ALA A 10 1.61 0.83 7.78
C ALA A 10 2.66 -0.27 7.60
N VAL A 11 3.80 0.07 7.04
CA VAL A 11 4.92 -0.86 6.86
C VAL A 11 6.15 -0.26 7.55
N PRO A 12 6.81 -0.99 8.47
CA PRO A 12 8.05 -0.51 9.08
C PRO A 12 9.10 -0.18 8.00
N GLU A 13 9.83 0.92 8.18
CA GLU A 13 10.81 1.40 7.18
C GLU A 13 11.86 0.33 6.87
N VAL A 14 12.33 -0.38 7.90
CA VAL A 14 13.28 -1.50 7.79
C VAL A 14 12.78 -2.66 6.93
N SER A 15 11.47 -2.77 6.73
CA SER A 15 10.81 -3.85 5.99
C SER A 15 10.36 -3.44 4.59
N LYS A 16 10.69 -2.23 4.13
CA LYS A 16 10.29 -1.71 2.81
C LYS A 16 10.65 -2.65 1.65
N GLU A 17 11.89 -3.12 1.60
CA GLU A 17 12.36 -4.04 0.56
C GLU A 17 11.69 -5.42 0.64
N ALA A 18 11.39 -5.89 1.86
CA ALA A 18 10.69 -7.15 2.05
C ALA A 18 9.22 -7.06 1.59
N TYR A 19 8.55 -5.94 1.91
CA TYR A 19 7.20 -5.66 1.44
C TYR A 19 7.16 -5.57 -0.09
N ARG A 20 8.12 -4.86 -0.70
CA ARG A 20 8.18 -4.73 -2.16
C ARG A 20 8.26 -6.10 -2.85
N LYS A 21 9.12 -7.00 -2.37
CA LYS A 21 9.24 -8.36 -2.93
C LYS A 21 7.93 -9.14 -2.80
N MET A 22 7.31 -9.09 -1.63
CA MET A 22 5.99 -9.71 -1.41
C MET A 22 4.94 -9.13 -2.36
N ALA A 23 4.90 -7.81 -2.53
CA ALA A 23 3.94 -7.15 -3.42
C ALA A 23 4.15 -7.53 -4.89
N GLU A 24 5.39 -7.68 -5.34
CA GLU A 24 5.72 -8.16 -6.70
C GLU A 24 5.23 -9.61 -6.93
N GLU A 25 5.42 -10.50 -5.96
CA GLU A 25 4.92 -11.88 -6.02
C GLU A 25 3.38 -11.92 -6.05
N VAL A 26 2.73 -11.15 -5.20
CA VAL A 26 1.27 -11.09 -5.11
C VAL A 26 0.65 -10.45 -6.36
N ASN A 27 1.30 -9.44 -6.94
CA ASN A 27 0.87 -8.82 -8.20
C ASN A 27 0.82 -9.84 -9.35
N ALA A 28 1.84 -10.69 -9.47
CA ALA A 28 1.85 -11.76 -10.48
C ALA A 28 0.64 -12.69 -10.33
N ILE A 29 0.30 -13.06 -9.09
CA ILE A 29 -0.87 -13.88 -8.76
C ILE A 29 -2.18 -13.14 -9.11
N PHE A 30 -2.31 -11.86 -8.77
CA PHE A 30 -3.51 -11.08 -9.07
C PHE A 30 -3.79 -10.96 -10.58
N GLY A 31 -2.74 -10.92 -11.41
CA GLY A 31 -2.87 -10.97 -12.86
C GLY A 31 -3.56 -12.25 -13.35
N GLU A 32 -3.25 -13.41 -12.75
CA GLU A 32 -3.90 -14.69 -13.08
C GLU A 32 -5.40 -14.69 -12.75
N PHE A 33 -5.81 -13.91 -11.75
CA PHE A 33 -7.22 -13.76 -11.32
C PHE A 33 -8.00 -12.66 -12.06
N GLY A 34 -7.44 -12.10 -13.15
CA GLY A 34 -8.14 -11.13 -14.00
C GLY A 34 -8.00 -9.68 -13.55
N THR A 35 -7.00 -9.37 -12.71
CA THR A 35 -6.66 -7.99 -12.37
C THR A 35 -6.02 -7.31 -13.57
N ILE A 36 -6.48 -6.10 -13.89
CA ILE A 36 -6.00 -5.34 -15.06
C ILE A 36 -4.68 -4.63 -14.74
N GLU A 37 -4.58 -4.09 -13.53
CA GLU A 37 -3.45 -3.29 -13.06
C GLU A 37 -3.38 -3.35 -11.54
N VAL A 38 -2.16 -3.42 -11.00
CA VAL A 38 -1.85 -3.25 -9.59
C VAL A 38 -0.84 -2.13 -9.47
N MET A 39 -1.11 -1.19 -8.57
CA MET A 39 -0.23 -0.06 -8.31
C MET A 39 0.05 0.03 -6.81
N GLU A 40 1.33 -0.02 -6.46
CA GLU A 40 1.84 0.18 -5.12
C GLU A 40 2.56 1.53 -5.06
N ALA A 41 2.23 2.35 -4.07
CA ALA A 41 2.84 3.65 -3.87
C ALA A 41 3.41 3.73 -2.45
N TRP A 42 4.61 4.30 -2.32
CA TRP A 42 5.23 4.57 -1.03
C TRP A 42 5.02 6.04 -0.65
N GLU A 43 5.00 6.34 0.65
CA GLU A 43 4.91 7.73 1.11
C GLU A 43 6.13 8.55 0.61
N GLU A 44 5.86 9.75 0.09
CA GLU A 44 6.86 10.74 -0.28
C GLU A 44 6.53 12.07 0.39
N ASP A 45 5.33 12.60 0.16
CA ASP A 45 4.80 13.79 0.83
C ASP A 45 3.42 13.48 1.43
N VAL A 46 3.42 12.98 2.67
CA VAL A 46 2.21 12.66 3.45
C VAL A 46 2.11 13.62 4.63
N PRO A 47 1.23 14.64 4.56
CA PRO A 47 1.10 15.64 5.61
C PRO A 47 0.38 15.07 6.84
N ASP A 48 0.81 15.53 8.02
CA ASP A 48 0.14 15.23 9.27
C ASP A 48 -1.09 16.11 9.48
N GLY A 49 -2.22 15.49 9.80
CA GLY A 49 -3.50 16.16 10.00
C GLY A 49 -3.82 16.33 11.49
N GLU A 50 -4.70 17.28 11.81
CA GLU A 50 -5.16 17.49 13.19
C GLU A 50 -6.19 16.41 13.61
N HIS A 51 -7.16 16.12 12.74
CA HIS A 51 -8.24 15.18 13.01
C HIS A 51 -8.11 13.85 12.25
N THR A 52 -7.65 13.89 11.00
CA THR A 52 -7.51 12.72 10.13
C THR A 52 -6.30 12.86 9.20
N ASP A 53 -5.53 11.79 9.04
CA ASP A 53 -4.47 11.67 8.05
C ASP A 53 -4.20 10.18 7.76
N PHE A 54 -3.35 9.90 6.76
CA PHE A 54 -3.05 8.52 6.35
C PHE A 54 -2.36 7.71 7.45
N ARG A 55 -1.48 8.33 8.25
CA ARG A 55 -0.78 7.66 9.34
C ARG A 55 -1.74 7.27 10.45
N ARG A 56 -2.66 8.16 10.83
CA ARG A 56 -3.74 7.90 11.80
C ARG A 56 -4.72 6.85 11.29
N ALA A 57 -5.02 6.83 9.99
CA ALA A 57 -5.96 5.88 9.40
C ALA A 57 -5.52 4.42 9.61
N VAL A 58 -4.22 4.17 9.62
CA VAL A 58 -3.63 2.84 9.86
C VAL A 58 -2.99 2.69 11.25
N LYS A 59 -3.10 3.71 12.11
CA LYS A 59 -2.39 3.79 13.40
C LYS A 59 -0.90 3.47 13.26
N ALA A 60 -0.25 4.12 12.28
CA ALA A 60 1.18 3.95 12.04
C ALA A 60 1.98 4.30 13.29
N GLU A 61 2.95 3.45 13.61
CA GLU A 61 3.93 3.66 14.68
C GLU A 61 5.28 4.10 14.07
N PRO A 62 6.12 4.85 14.82
CA PRO A 62 7.43 5.29 14.37
C PRO A 62 8.39 4.13 14.05
#